data_AF-A0A3R9LBL2-F1
#
_entry.id   AF-A0A3R9LBL2-F1
#
_cell.length_a   1.000
_cell.length_b   1.000
_cell.length_c   1.000
_cell.angle_alpha   90.00
_cell.angle_beta   90.00
_cell.angle_gamma   90.00
#
_symmetry.space_group_name_H-M   'P 1'
#
loop_
_entity.id
_entity.type
_entity.pdbx_description
1 polymer ?
#
loop_
_entity_poly.entity_id
_entity_poly.type
_entity_poly.pdbx_seq_one_letter_code
_entity_poly.pdbx_strand_id
1 'polypeptide(L)'
;MLLKRTKLPAFTLLEALVALLVISGGLLVFQGLTSLLRQELQYQSHIKQEEWLLFQDQLDIELSRSQFEEVRDNKLYLVQDQKPIAIGLAKGGDIRKTDATGRGYQPMIDGVESAWIEKRGDLVSIQLRFEEGLEREVVYRVVEKDKKEED
;
A
#
# COMPACT_ATOMS: atom_id res chain seq x y z
N MET A 1 60.25 -42.58 27.99
CA MET A 1 60.08 -41.33 27.20
C MET A 1 59.29 -40.35 28.05
N LEU A 2 59.93 -39.33 28.63
CA LEU A 2 59.30 -38.36 29.52
C LEU A 2 58.51 -37.34 28.69
N LEU A 3 57.17 -37.30 28.82
CA LEU A 3 56.34 -36.26 28.22
C LEU A 3 56.68 -34.91 28.86
N LYS A 4 57.30 -34.01 28.09
CA LYS A 4 57.49 -32.60 28.46
C LYS A 4 56.11 -31.94 28.51
N ARG A 5 55.63 -31.58 29.71
CA ARG A 5 54.42 -30.77 29.89
C ARG A 5 54.68 -29.35 29.39
N THR A 6 54.15 -29.02 28.22
CA THR A 6 54.05 -27.64 27.74
C THR A 6 52.81 -27.00 28.35
N LYS A 7 52.97 -25.95 29.18
CA LYS A 7 51.85 -25.13 29.66
C LYS A 7 51.36 -24.27 28.50
N LEU A 8 50.31 -24.72 27.82
CA LEU A 8 49.60 -23.91 26.84
C LEU A 8 48.60 -23.02 27.57
N PRO A 9 48.53 -21.71 27.27
CA PRO A 9 47.48 -20.86 27.80
C PRO A 9 46.14 -21.37 27.28
N ALA A 10 45.21 -21.64 28.19
CA ALA A 10 43.86 -22.11 27.89
C ALA A 10 42.85 -21.16 28.55
N PHE A 11 41.67 -21.06 27.94
CA PHE A 11 40.58 -20.28 28.51
C PHE A 11 40.16 -20.83 29.87
N THR A 12 39.89 -19.93 30.81
CA THR A 12 39.31 -20.29 32.09
C THR A 12 37.82 -20.59 31.92
N LEU A 13 37.28 -21.42 32.81
CA LEU A 13 35.84 -21.73 32.83
C LEU A 13 34.98 -20.46 32.98
N LEU A 14 35.46 -19.48 33.75
CA LEU A 14 34.76 -18.22 33.96
C LEU A 14 34.69 -17.40 32.67
N GLU A 15 35.79 -17.28 31.93
CA GLU A 15 35.82 -16.59 30.63
C GLU A 15 34.84 -17.23 29.64
N ALA A 16 34.79 -18.57 29.60
CA ALA A 16 33.85 -19.29 28.75
C ALA A 16 32.38 -19.05 29.16
N LEU A 17 32.08 -19.00 30.46
CA LEU A 17 30.74 -18.71 30.98
C LEU A 17 30.30 -17.27 30.67
N VAL A 18 31.20 -16.30 30.84
CA VAL A 18 30.92 -14.90 30.50
C VAL A 18 30.71 -14.75 28.99
N ALA A 19 31.53 -15.42 28.16
CA ALA A 19 31.33 -15.42 26.72
C ALA A 19 29.97 -16.01 26.33
N LEU A 20 29.57 -17.14 26.93
CA LEU A 20 28.25 -17.75 26.70
C LEU A 20 27.10 -16.83 27.14
N LEU A 21 27.23 -16.16 28.29
CA LEU A 21 26.24 -15.20 28.77
C LEU A 21 26.08 -14.03 27.79
N VAL A 22 27.19 -13.47 27.32
CA VAL A 22 27.17 -12.34 26.36
C VAL A 22 26.55 -12.77 25.03
N ILE A 23 26.90 -13.95 24.51
CA ILE A 23 26.32 -14.48 23.27
C ILE A 23 24.82 -14.73 23.43
N SER A 24 24.41 -15.37 24.53
CA SER A 24 22.99 -15.64 24.80
C SER A 24 22.19 -14.35 24.97
N GLY A 25 22.71 -13.39 25.72
CA GLY A 25 22.07 -12.09 25.92
C GLY A 25 21.95 -11.32 24.61
N GLY A 26 23.01 -11.28 23.81
CA GLY A 26 23.00 -10.65 22.49
C GLY A 26 21.98 -11.29 21.55
N LEU A 27 21.89 -12.62 21.53
CA LEU A 27 20.93 -13.34 20.71
C LEU A 27 19.48 -13.04 21.12
N LEU A 28 19.20 -12.98 22.43
CA LEU A 28 17.87 -12.64 22.95
C LEU A 28 17.47 -11.21 22.59
N VAL A 29 18.39 -10.24 22.69
CA VAL A 29 18.13 -8.85 22.26
C VAL A 29 17.84 -8.80 20.78
N PHE A 30 18.63 -9.48 19.94
CA PHE A 30 18.41 -9.52 18.50
C PHE A 30 17.05 -10.13 18.15
N GLN A 31 16.66 -11.22 18.83
CA GLN A 31 15.34 -11.84 18.68
C GLN A 31 14.22 -10.88 19.06
N GLY A 32 14.36 -10.16 20.19
CA GLY A 32 13.39 -9.16 20.63
C GLY A 32 13.20 -8.04 19.61
N LEU A 33 14.29 -7.46 19.11
CA LEU A 33 14.25 -6.41 18.10
C LEU A 33 13.63 -6.90 16.78
N THR A 34 13.99 -8.11 16.34
CA THR A 34 13.44 -8.72 15.14
C THR A 34 11.93 -8.95 15.27
N SER A 35 11.46 -9.34 16.46
CA SER A 35 10.03 -9.55 16.73
C SER A 35 9.26 -8.24 16.69
N LEU A 36 9.79 -7.18 17.30
CA LEU A 36 9.16 -5.85 17.28
C LEU A 36 9.07 -5.30 15.85
N LEU A 37 10.15 -5.42 15.08
CA LEU A 37 10.15 -4.99 13.67
C LEU A 37 9.11 -5.75 12.84
N ARG A 38 8.96 -7.06 13.06
CA ARG A 38 7.92 -7.85 12.39
C ARG A 38 6.51 -7.37 12.73
N GLN A 39 6.25 -7.05 14.00
CA GLN A 39 4.95 -6.55 14.43
C GLN A 39 4.61 -5.21 13.78
N GLU A 40 5.58 -4.30 13.72
CA GLU A 40 5.40 -3.01 13.04
C GLU A 40 5.09 -3.20 11.54
N LEU A 41 5.83 -4.06 10.85
CA LEU A 41 5.58 -4.36 9.43
C LEU A 41 4.17 -4.94 9.20
N GLN A 42 3.73 -5.84 10.08
CA GLN A 42 2.38 -6.40 10.01
C GLN A 42 1.30 -5.36 10.28
N TYR A 43 1.53 -4.48 11.25
CA TYR A 43 0.62 -3.39 11.58
C TYR A 43 0.46 -2.40 10.43
N GLN A 44 1.57 -1.94 9.84
CA GLN A 44 1.55 -1.06 8.66
C GLN A 44 0.86 -1.71 7.46
N SER A 45 1.16 -2.99 7.19
CA SER A 45 0.48 -3.76 6.15
C SER A 45 -1.03 -3.86 6.39
N HIS A 46 -1.47 -4.01 7.63
CA HIS A 46 -2.90 -4.09 7.98
C HIS A 46 -3.58 -2.74 7.76
N ILE A 47 -2.96 -1.64 8.20
CA ILE A 47 -3.48 -0.28 7.96
C ILE A 47 -3.65 -0.03 6.47
N LYS A 48 -2.62 -0.31 5.65
CA LYS A 48 -2.72 -0.11 4.19
C LYS A 48 -3.77 -0.97 3.54
N GLN A 49 -4.00 -2.18 4.05
CA GLN A 49 -5.11 -3.01 3.58
C GLN A 49 -6.48 -2.39 3.94
N GLU A 50 -6.63 -1.84 5.14
CA GLU A 50 -7.86 -1.17 5.57
C GLU A 50 -8.14 0.11 4.77
N GLU A 51 -7.13 0.96 4.57
CA GLU A 51 -7.22 2.16 3.70
C GLU A 51 -7.62 1.78 2.27
N TRP A 52 -7.03 0.71 1.73
CA TRP A 52 -7.37 0.21 0.41
C TRP A 52 -8.84 -0.26 0.31
N LEU A 53 -9.35 -0.95 1.33
CA LEU A 53 -10.76 -1.37 1.36
C LEU A 53 -11.71 -0.18 1.46
N LEU A 54 -11.41 0.80 2.32
CA LEU A 54 -12.20 2.02 2.44
C LEU A 54 -12.23 2.80 1.12
N PHE A 55 -11.10 2.87 0.42
CA PHE A 55 -11.02 3.46 -0.91
C PHE A 55 -11.94 2.75 -1.91
N GLN A 56 -11.92 1.42 -1.94
CA GLN A 56 -12.78 0.62 -2.83
C GLN A 56 -14.27 0.85 -2.53
N ASP A 57 -14.66 0.87 -1.26
CA ASP A 57 -16.05 1.12 -0.85
C ASP A 57 -16.49 2.54 -1.23
N GLN A 58 -15.64 3.54 -0.96
CA GLN A 58 -15.94 4.92 -1.33
C GLN A 58 -16.06 5.07 -2.85
N LEU A 59 -15.16 4.44 -3.61
CA LEU A 59 -15.20 4.47 -5.06
C LEU A 59 -16.47 3.79 -5.60
N ASP A 60 -16.89 2.66 -5.03
CA ASP A 60 -18.13 1.97 -5.43
C ASP A 60 -19.38 2.84 -5.17
N ILE A 61 -19.43 3.55 -4.04
CA ILE A 61 -20.50 4.52 -3.75
C ILE A 61 -20.50 5.67 -4.77
N GLU A 62 -19.34 6.18 -5.14
CA GLU A 62 -19.23 7.25 -6.14
C GLU A 62 -19.66 6.77 -7.53
N LEU A 63 -19.23 5.58 -7.95
CA LEU A 63 -19.57 5.01 -9.25
C LEU A 63 -21.06 4.64 -9.36
N SER A 64 -21.65 4.06 -8.32
CA SER A 64 -23.07 3.69 -8.30
C SER A 64 -24.02 4.90 -8.39
N ARG A 65 -23.57 6.08 -7.96
CA ARG A 65 -24.33 7.34 -7.99
C ARG A 65 -24.03 8.20 -9.21
N SER A 66 -23.11 7.77 -10.07
CA SER A 66 -22.63 8.59 -11.17
C SER A 66 -22.83 7.90 -12.52
N GLN A 67 -22.89 8.69 -13.58
CA GLN A 67 -22.84 8.21 -14.95
C GLN A 67 -21.39 8.28 -15.45
N PHE A 68 -20.91 7.18 -16.01
CA PHE A 68 -19.59 7.13 -16.62
C PHE A 68 -19.57 7.93 -17.93
N GLU A 69 -18.57 8.79 -18.10
CA GLU A 69 -18.33 9.51 -19.36
C GLU A 69 -17.11 8.94 -20.09
N GLU A 70 -15.91 9.13 -19.52
CA GLU A 70 -14.67 8.73 -20.17
C GLU A 70 -13.51 8.55 -19.17
N VAL A 71 -12.44 7.91 -19.65
CA VAL A 71 -11.12 7.95 -19.01
C VAL A 71 -10.21 8.79 -19.90
N ARG A 72 -9.66 9.88 -19.36
CA ARG A 72 -8.74 10.78 -20.07
C ARG A 72 -7.69 11.32 -19.12
N ASP A 73 -6.47 11.53 -19.61
CA ASP A 73 -5.37 12.13 -18.83
C ASP A 73 -5.13 11.42 -17.48
N ASN A 74 -5.27 10.10 -17.46
CA ASN A 74 -5.13 9.27 -16.26
C ASN A 74 -6.13 9.63 -15.14
N LYS A 75 -7.33 10.08 -15.54
CA LYS A 75 -8.45 10.43 -14.66
C LYS A 75 -9.72 9.79 -15.17
N LEU A 76 -10.57 9.45 -14.22
CA LEU A 76 -11.91 8.94 -14.43
C LEU A 76 -12.91 10.09 -14.37
N TYR A 77 -13.58 10.38 -15.49
CA TYR A 77 -14.59 11.44 -15.59
C TYR A 77 -15.99 10.85 -15.48
N LEU A 78 -16.79 11.44 -14.59
CA LEU A 78 -18.14 10.98 -14.26
C LEU A 78 -19.09 12.18 -14.14
N VAL A 79 -20.39 11.94 -14.28
CA VAL A 79 -21.44 12.93 -13.97
C VAL A 79 -22.25 12.46 -12.78
N GLN A 80 -22.24 13.26 -11.72
CA GLN A 80 -23.01 13.04 -10.50
C GLN A 80 -23.98 14.21 -10.30
N ASP A 81 -25.28 13.96 -10.18
CA ASP A 81 -26.30 15.01 -10.02
C ASP A 81 -26.20 16.15 -11.04
N GLN A 82 -25.97 15.81 -12.32
CA GLN A 82 -25.73 16.75 -13.43
C GLN A 82 -24.45 17.59 -13.32
N LYS A 83 -23.58 17.29 -12.35
CA LYS A 83 -22.28 17.95 -12.18
C LYS A 83 -21.16 17.02 -12.64
N PRO A 84 -20.26 17.51 -13.52
CA PRO A 84 -19.09 16.74 -13.90
C PRO A 84 -18.07 16.71 -12.77
N ILE A 85 -17.60 15.51 -12.45
CA ILE A 85 -16.56 15.22 -11.46
C ILE A 85 -15.43 14.41 -12.10
N ALA A 86 -14.25 14.49 -11.51
CA ALA A 86 -13.09 13.72 -11.93
C ALA A 86 -12.41 13.08 -10.72
N ILE A 87 -12.05 11.80 -10.85
CA ILE A 87 -11.26 11.05 -9.87
C ILE A 87 -9.90 10.71 -10.48
N GLY A 88 -8.82 11.01 -9.77
CA GLY A 88 -7.48 10.61 -10.18
C GLY A 88 -6.39 11.16 -9.28
N LEU A 89 -5.15 10.92 -9.67
CA LEU A 89 -3.97 11.31 -8.89
C LEU A 89 -3.77 12.83 -8.90
N ALA A 90 -3.65 13.41 -7.70
CA ALA A 90 -3.23 14.78 -7.52
C ALA A 90 -1.74 14.93 -7.27
N LYS A 91 -1.26 16.16 -7.42
CA LYS A 91 0.14 16.54 -7.15
C LYS A 91 0.58 16.28 -5.71
N GLY A 92 -0.36 16.06 -4.78
CA GLY A 92 -0.09 15.77 -3.37
C GLY A 92 0.20 14.31 -3.06
N GLY A 93 0.17 13.41 -4.06
CA GLY A 93 0.36 11.98 -3.83
C GLY A 93 -0.91 11.27 -3.33
N ASP A 94 -2.09 11.84 -3.61
CA ASP A 94 -3.39 11.29 -3.23
C ASP A 94 -4.28 11.06 -4.46
N ILE A 95 -5.04 9.97 -4.47
CA ILE A 95 -6.21 9.86 -5.35
C ILE A 95 -7.31 10.70 -4.74
N ARG A 96 -7.88 11.60 -5.54
CA ARG A 96 -8.92 12.50 -5.07
C ARG A 96 -10.04 12.69 -6.08
N LYS A 97 -11.21 12.98 -5.53
CA LYS A 97 -12.34 13.52 -6.27
C LYS A 97 -12.23 15.04 -6.38
N THR A 98 -12.47 15.54 -7.59
CA THR A 98 -12.50 16.96 -7.94
C THR A 98 -13.74 17.27 -8.77
N ASP A 99 -14.17 18.53 -8.77
CA ASP A 99 -15.08 19.02 -9.81
C ASP A 99 -14.37 19.16 -11.17
N ALA A 100 -15.11 19.41 -12.24
CA ALA A 100 -14.55 19.59 -13.59
C ALA A 100 -13.56 20.75 -13.73
N THR A 101 -13.56 21.72 -12.81
CA THR A 101 -12.59 22.82 -12.78
C THR A 101 -11.36 22.51 -11.92
N GLY A 102 -11.31 21.32 -11.33
CA GLY A 102 -10.27 20.89 -10.40
C GLY A 102 -10.44 21.46 -8.99
N ARG A 103 -11.59 22.00 -8.62
CA ARG A 103 -11.89 22.54 -7.28
C ARG A 103 -12.74 21.56 -6.48
N GLY A 104 -12.81 21.74 -5.17
CA GLY A 104 -13.51 20.83 -4.25
C GLY A 104 -12.77 19.50 -4.13
N TYR A 105 -11.84 19.41 -3.17
CA TYR A 105 -10.95 18.26 -3.03
C TYR A 105 -11.46 17.32 -1.94
N GLN A 106 -11.83 16.10 -2.31
CA GLN A 106 -12.04 15.01 -1.37
C GLN A 106 -10.98 13.93 -1.62
N PRO A 107 -9.94 13.82 -0.77
CA PRO A 107 -8.99 12.71 -0.84
C PRO A 107 -9.72 11.39 -0.59
N MET A 108 -9.32 10.35 -1.30
CA MET A 108 -9.89 9.01 -1.20
C MET A 108 -8.85 7.99 -0.72
N ILE A 109 -7.58 8.16 -1.11
CA ILE A 109 -6.45 7.38 -0.59
C ILE A 109 -5.13 8.13 -0.82
N ASP A 110 -4.25 8.09 0.19
CA ASP A 110 -2.98 8.83 0.24
C ASP A 110 -1.76 7.92 0.04
N GLY A 111 -0.57 8.53 -0.13
CA GLY A 111 0.71 7.82 -0.24
C GLY A 111 0.89 7.12 -1.58
N VAL A 112 0.26 7.64 -2.63
CA VAL A 112 0.29 7.10 -3.99
C VAL A 112 1.42 7.77 -4.76
N GLU A 113 2.44 6.97 -5.11
CA GLU A 113 3.57 7.39 -5.95
C GLU A 113 3.13 7.60 -7.41
N SER A 114 2.32 6.67 -7.93
CA SER A 114 1.80 6.73 -9.29
C SER A 114 0.49 5.96 -9.43
N ALA A 115 -0.30 6.34 -10.43
CA ALA A 115 -1.56 5.70 -10.77
C ALA A 115 -1.64 5.47 -12.27
N TRP A 116 -2.32 4.41 -12.69
CA TRP A 116 -2.70 4.15 -14.07
C TRP A 116 -4.19 3.83 -14.14
N ILE A 117 -4.93 4.65 -14.88
CA ILE A 117 -6.36 4.51 -15.11
C ILE A 117 -6.55 4.27 -16.60
N GLU A 118 -7.06 3.10 -16.94
CA GLU A 118 -7.25 2.68 -18.33
C GLU A 118 -8.65 2.09 -18.52
N LYS A 119 -9.28 2.40 -19.66
CA LYS A 119 -10.51 1.75 -20.09
C LYS A 119 -10.23 0.76 -21.21
N ARG A 120 -10.70 -0.47 -21.04
CA ARG A 120 -10.69 -1.53 -22.07
C ARG A 120 -12.10 -2.08 -22.23
N GLY A 121 -12.77 -1.72 -23.33
CA GLY A 121 -14.16 -2.11 -23.56
C GLY A 121 -15.10 -1.49 -22.52
N ASP A 122 -15.82 -2.32 -21.78
CA ASP A 122 -16.70 -1.96 -20.67
C ASP A 122 -16.00 -2.00 -19.30
N LEU A 123 -14.69 -2.26 -19.25
CA LEU A 123 -13.93 -2.32 -18.01
C LEU A 123 -13.04 -1.08 -17.84
N VAL A 124 -13.02 -0.54 -16.63
CA VAL A 124 -12.05 0.45 -16.18
C VAL A 124 -11.18 -0.18 -15.12
N SER A 125 -9.87 -0.17 -15.35
CA SER A 125 -8.87 -0.57 -14.35
C SER A 125 -8.22 0.68 -13.74
N ILE A 126 -8.05 0.67 -12.42
CA ILE A 126 -7.31 1.67 -11.66
C ILE A 126 -6.21 0.92 -10.90
N GLN A 127 -4.98 1.12 -11.33
CA GLN A 127 -3.78 0.57 -10.72
C GLN A 127 -3.07 1.66 -9.93
N LEU A 128 -2.81 1.44 -8.64
CA LEU A 128 -2.08 2.33 -7.77
C LEU A 128 -0.76 1.68 -7.34
N ARG A 129 0.31 2.46 -7.40
CA ARG A 129 1.59 2.14 -6.78
C ARG A 129 1.85 3.13 -5.66
N PHE A 130 2.05 2.60 -4.46
CA PHE A 130 2.29 3.36 -3.24
C PHE A 130 3.79 3.63 -3.04
N GLU A 131 4.12 4.67 -2.28
CA GLU A 131 5.51 5.06 -1.96
C GLU A 131 6.30 3.93 -1.28
N GLU A 132 5.61 3.06 -0.54
CA GLU A 132 6.18 1.90 0.14
C GLU A 132 6.47 0.71 -0.82
N GLY A 133 6.17 0.85 -2.11
CA GLY A 133 6.35 -0.18 -3.13
C GLY A 133 5.20 -1.19 -3.24
N LEU A 134 4.12 -1.01 -2.48
CA LEU A 134 2.90 -1.79 -2.63
C LEU A 134 2.20 -1.44 -3.95
N GLU A 135 1.71 -2.45 -4.67
CA GLU A 135 0.86 -2.27 -5.85
C GLU A 135 -0.51 -2.88 -5.62
N ARG A 136 -1.56 -2.16 -6.05
CA ARG A 136 -2.95 -2.58 -5.94
C ARG A 136 -3.71 -2.20 -7.21
N GLU A 137 -4.64 -3.06 -7.59
CA GLU A 137 -5.51 -2.85 -8.75
C GLU A 137 -6.96 -3.05 -8.34
N VAL A 138 -7.84 -2.20 -8.85
CA VAL A 138 -9.28 -2.42 -8.81
C VAL A 138 -9.85 -2.28 -10.23
N VAL A 139 -10.78 -3.16 -10.58
CA VAL A 139 -11.40 -3.20 -11.91
C VAL A 139 -12.91 -3.10 -11.74
N TYR A 140 -13.52 -2.16 -12.46
CA TYR A 140 -14.97 -1.94 -12.47
C TYR A 140 -15.52 -2.10 -13.88
N ARG A 141 -16.77 -2.57 -13.96
CA ARG A 141 -17.55 -2.49 -15.19
C ARG A 141 -18.29 -1.16 -15.24
N VAL A 142 -18.19 -0.46 -16.37
CA VAL A 142 -18.86 0.81 -16.63
C VAL A 142 -19.78 0.69 -17.84
N VAL A 143 -20.94 1.35 -17.77
CA VAL A 143 -21.90 1.42 -18.89
C VAL A 143 -21.98 2.88 -19.33
N GLU A 144 -21.63 3.13 -20.58
CA GLU A 144 -21.72 4.45 -21.20
C GLU A 144 -23.17 4.87 -21.39
N LYS A 145 -23.43 6.17 -21.26
CA LYS A 145 -24.76 6.77 -21.36
C LYS A 145 -25.48 6.43 -22.67
N ASP A 146 -24.74 6.32 -23.78
CA ASP A 146 -25.30 6.10 -25.12
C ASP A 146 -25.70 4.63 -25.40
N LYS A 147 -25.43 3.70 -24.49
CA LYS A 147 -25.89 2.30 -24.58
C LYS A 147 -27.15 1.99 -23.79
N LYS A 148 -27.72 2.97 -23.08
CA LYS A 148 -28.93 2.77 -22.24
C LYS A 148 -30.26 2.90 -22.99
N GLU A 149 -30.25 3.15 -24.31
CA GLU A 149 -31.48 3.35 -25.11
C GLU A 149 -31.85 2.18 -26.05
N GLU A 150 -31.16 1.04 -26.02
CA GLU A 150 -31.43 -0.09 -26.93
C GLU A 150 -32.04 -1.37 -26.30
N ASP A 151 -32.51 -1.33 -25.04
CA ASP A 151 -33.26 -2.44 -24.41
C ASP A 151 -34.70 -2.05 -24.03
#